data_AF-A0A2P8IBI3-F1
#
_entry.id   AF-A0A2P8IBI3-F1
#
_cell.length_a   1.000
_cell.length_b   1.000
_cell.length_c   1.000
_cell.angle_alpha   90.00
_cell.angle_beta   90.00
_cell.angle_gamma   90.00
#
_symmetry.space_group_name_H-M   'P 1'
#
loop_
_entity.id
_entity.type
_entity.pdbx_description
1 polymer ?
#
loop_
_entity_poly.entity_id
_entity_poly.type
_entity_poly.pdbx_seq_one_letter_code
_entity_poly.pdbx_strand_id
1 'polypeptide(L)'
;MDASSCARDAAHLAGRVLGALRGGSDADLADFLDSCADPAAGLGAVRLVGADVFLPHLVLNRPLDARDVDVVVASFEFLSSVTAPVTTEQRVLAWHDWSTARLLAGLTGDVPAATPEDPTAVLGPAEDWQRWSVAVAQLSSLAHPGATGPVVDVVAAQPLALCRGVVRTVLRRDFATASRLTRWLCLLHAAGVRLPVDPVLLLGHIEPRVGAEPRRLLDLAVARHLVGAA
;
A
#
# COMPACT_ATOMS: atom_id res chain seq x y z
N MET A 1 21.33 -1.45 9.92
CA MET A 1 20.56 -0.67 8.93
C MET A 1 20.14 0.64 9.58
N ASP A 2 20.49 1.76 8.97
CA ASP A 2 19.98 3.07 9.40
C ASP A 2 18.55 3.25 8.89
N ALA A 3 17.61 3.46 9.81
CA ALA A 3 16.19 3.68 9.50
C ALA A 3 15.98 4.89 8.57
N SER A 4 16.88 5.89 8.65
CA SER A 4 16.83 7.07 7.77
C SER A 4 17.19 6.72 6.31
N SER A 5 18.10 5.77 6.10
CA SER A 5 18.45 5.30 4.75
C SER A 5 17.33 4.49 4.13
N CYS A 6 16.78 3.53 4.89
CA CYS A 6 15.65 2.72 4.42
C CYS A 6 14.43 3.60 4.04
N ALA A 7 14.10 4.60 4.86
CA ALA A 7 12.99 5.52 4.55
C ALA A 7 13.23 6.36 3.28
N ARG A 8 14.47 6.82 3.06
CA ARG A 8 14.89 7.55 1.86
C ARG A 8 14.83 6.66 0.62
N ASP A 9 15.34 5.44 0.72
CA ASP A 9 15.34 4.47 -0.39
C ASP A 9 13.91 4.03 -0.72
N ALA A 10 13.01 3.90 0.28
CA ALA A 10 11.59 3.64 0.05
C ALA A 10 10.87 4.79 -0.66
N ALA A 11 11.21 6.04 -0.34
CA ALA A 11 10.68 7.20 -1.08
C ALA A 11 11.20 7.22 -2.52
N HIS A 12 12.48 6.88 -2.75
CA HIS A 12 13.04 6.76 -4.09
C HIS A 12 12.34 5.66 -4.89
N LEU A 13 12.18 4.47 -4.32
CA LEU A 13 11.48 3.34 -4.95
C LEU A 13 10.02 3.69 -5.27
N ALA A 14 9.28 4.31 -4.35
CA ALA A 14 7.92 4.77 -4.61
C ALA A 14 7.86 5.78 -5.76
N GLY A 15 8.89 6.63 -5.91
CA GLY A 15 9.04 7.53 -7.05
C GLY A 15 9.21 6.79 -8.38
N ARG A 16 10.01 5.71 -8.41
CA ARG A 16 10.16 4.85 -9.60
C ARG A 16 8.87 4.14 -9.97
N VAL A 17 8.17 3.56 -8.98
CA VAL A 17 6.84 2.94 -9.17
C VAL A 17 5.84 3.95 -9.72
N LEU A 18 5.80 5.16 -9.17
CA LEU A 18 4.93 6.23 -9.64
C LEU A 18 5.26 6.66 -11.08
N GLY A 19 6.55 6.77 -11.41
CA GLY A 19 7.01 7.06 -12.78
C GLY A 19 6.56 5.98 -13.76
N ALA A 20 6.65 4.72 -13.36
CA ALA A 20 6.22 3.58 -14.17
C ALA A 20 4.70 3.56 -14.39
N LEU A 21 3.91 3.80 -13.34
CA LEU A 21 2.46 3.92 -13.45
C LEU A 21 2.01 5.06 -14.37
N ARG A 22 2.79 6.13 -14.49
CA ARG A 22 2.53 7.26 -15.39
C ARG A 22 3.02 7.04 -16.82
N GLY A 23 3.58 5.85 -17.12
CA GLY A 23 4.08 5.51 -18.44
C GLY A 23 5.45 6.11 -18.79
N GLY A 24 6.18 6.64 -17.82
CA GLY A 24 7.48 7.30 -18.05
C GLY A 24 8.68 6.34 -18.14
N SER A 25 8.67 5.24 -17.38
CA SER A 25 9.75 4.24 -17.34
C SER A 25 9.23 2.90 -16.83
N ASP A 26 10.11 1.92 -16.63
CA ASP A 26 9.82 0.76 -15.77
C ASP A 26 10.25 1.03 -14.32
N ALA A 27 9.66 0.31 -13.38
CA ALA A 27 10.01 0.43 -11.95
C ALA A 27 11.37 -0.22 -11.67
N ASP A 28 11.66 -1.36 -12.32
CA ASP A 28 12.90 -2.14 -12.34
C ASP A 28 13.57 -2.22 -10.96
N LEU A 29 13.14 -3.22 -10.17
CA LEU A 29 13.59 -3.44 -8.79
C LEU A 29 15.05 -3.87 -8.74
N ALA A 30 15.52 -4.64 -9.72
CA ALA A 30 16.92 -5.04 -9.84
C ALA A 30 17.81 -3.82 -10.04
N ASP A 31 17.50 -2.96 -11.01
CA ASP A 31 18.25 -1.72 -11.24
C ASP A 31 18.14 -0.77 -10.04
N PHE A 32 17.02 -0.79 -9.30
CA PHE A 32 16.86 0.01 -8.08
C PHE A 32 17.86 -0.45 -7.03
N LEU A 33 17.91 -1.76 -6.78
CA LEU A 33 18.79 -2.34 -5.77
C LEU A 33 20.27 -2.13 -6.13
N ASP A 34 20.62 -2.28 -7.42
CA ASP A 34 21.97 -2.01 -7.93
C ASP A 34 22.37 -0.53 -7.76
N SER A 35 21.40 0.39 -7.76
CA SER A 35 21.62 1.83 -7.53
C SER A 35 21.73 2.23 -6.06
N CYS A 36 21.35 1.36 -5.11
CA CYS A 36 21.39 1.66 -3.69
C CYS A 36 22.81 1.67 -3.14
N ALA A 37 23.16 2.71 -2.37
CA ALA A 37 24.45 2.77 -1.69
C ALA A 37 24.62 1.68 -0.61
N ASP A 38 23.50 1.28 0.02
CA ASP A 38 23.42 0.16 0.96
C ASP A 38 22.33 -0.83 0.45
N PRO A 39 22.71 -1.99 -0.10
CA PRO A 39 21.75 -2.98 -0.57
C PRO A 39 20.78 -3.47 0.52
N ALA A 40 21.21 -3.50 1.79
CA ALA A 40 20.32 -3.87 2.90
C ALA A 40 19.21 -2.84 3.12
N ALA A 41 19.52 -1.55 2.97
CA ALA A 41 18.51 -0.49 3.01
C ALA A 41 17.58 -0.56 1.80
N GLY A 42 18.10 -0.91 0.61
CA GLY A 42 17.30 -1.18 -0.59
C GLY A 42 16.31 -2.34 -0.42
N LEU A 43 16.75 -3.48 0.12
CA LEU A 43 15.85 -4.60 0.44
C LEU A 43 14.81 -4.20 1.50
N GLY A 44 15.21 -3.42 2.51
CA GLY A 44 14.27 -2.83 3.48
C GLY A 44 13.23 -1.91 2.83
N ALA A 45 13.64 -1.12 1.84
CA ALA A 45 12.76 -0.24 1.08
C ALA A 45 11.72 -1.02 0.27
N VAL A 46 12.09 -2.14 -0.34
CA VAL A 46 11.15 -3.05 -1.03
C VAL A 46 10.07 -3.52 -0.06
N ARG A 47 10.46 -3.95 1.16
CA ARG A 47 9.50 -4.39 2.19
C ARG A 47 8.61 -3.25 2.70
N LEU A 48 9.12 -2.02 2.76
CA LEU A 48 8.37 -0.84 3.23
C LEU A 48 7.39 -0.27 2.17
N VAL A 49 7.71 -0.40 0.89
CA VAL A 49 6.78 -0.12 -0.22
C VAL A 49 5.76 -1.26 -0.34
N GLY A 50 6.19 -2.51 -0.13
CA GLY A 50 5.32 -3.68 -0.04
C GLY A 50 4.62 -3.97 -1.36
N ALA A 51 3.34 -4.33 -1.29
CA ALA A 51 2.50 -4.68 -2.45
C ALA A 51 2.52 -3.65 -3.58
N ASP A 52 2.82 -2.38 -3.27
CA ASP A 52 2.84 -1.30 -4.25
C ASP A 52 3.94 -1.46 -5.31
N VAL A 53 4.99 -2.25 -5.06
CA VAL A 53 6.01 -2.54 -6.08
C VAL A 53 5.42 -3.23 -7.32
N PHE A 54 4.28 -3.93 -7.16
CA PHE A 54 3.62 -4.64 -8.23
C PHE A 54 2.60 -3.82 -9.02
N LEU A 55 2.30 -2.58 -8.59
CA LEU A 55 1.26 -1.77 -9.22
C LEU A 55 1.43 -1.58 -10.74
N PRO A 56 2.65 -1.34 -11.30
CA PRO A 56 2.82 -1.24 -12.74
C PRO A 56 2.41 -2.52 -13.47
N HIS A 57 2.68 -3.69 -12.88
CA HIS A 57 2.31 -4.99 -13.45
C HIS A 57 0.80 -5.23 -13.38
N LEU A 58 0.17 -4.85 -12.27
CA LEU A 58 -1.27 -4.99 -12.07
C LEU A 58 -2.08 -4.03 -12.96
N VAL A 59 -1.65 -2.77 -13.06
CA VAL A 59 -2.38 -1.70 -13.75
C VAL A 59 -2.14 -1.71 -15.25
N LEU A 60 -0.89 -1.95 -15.67
CA LEU A 60 -0.51 -1.89 -17.09
C LEU A 60 -0.43 -3.28 -17.74
N ASN A 61 -0.78 -4.34 -16.99
CA ASN A 61 -0.70 -5.74 -17.41
C ASN A 61 0.67 -6.09 -18.01
N ARG A 62 1.75 -5.61 -17.35
CA ARG A 62 3.13 -5.89 -17.75
C ARG A 62 3.65 -7.14 -17.05
N PRO A 63 4.41 -8.01 -17.73
CA PRO A 63 5.04 -9.15 -17.08
C PRO A 63 6.02 -8.67 -16.00
N LEU A 64 6.19 -9.48 -14.95
CA LEU A 64 7.20 -9.26 -13.92
C LEU A 64 8.49 -9.97 -14.35
N ASP A 65 9.62 -9.24 -14.36
CA ASP A 65 10.91 -9.79 -14.74
C ASP A 65 11.46 -10.74 -13.66
N ALA A 66 12.22 -11.76 -14.07
CA ALA A 66 12.79 -12.74 -13.13
C ALA A 66 13.78 -12.09 -12.13
N ARG A 67 14.56 -11.08 -12.54
CA ARG A 67 15.46 -10.37 -11.63
C ARG A 67 14.67 -9.57 -10.59
N ASP A 68 13.52 -9.02 -10.96
CA ASP A 68 12.65 -8.31 -10.03
C ASP A 68 11.98 -9.26 -9.03
N VAL A 69 11.61 -10.47 -9.47
CA VAL A 69 11.17 -11.56 -8.58
C VAL A 69 12.26 -11.87 -7.57
N ASP A 70 13.51 -12.06 -8.01
CA ASP A 70 14.64 -12.38 -7.14
C ASP A 70 14.87 -11.28 -6.08
N VAL A 71 14.69 -10.00 -6.43
CA VAL A 71 14.81 -8.90 -5.46
C VAL A 71 13.72 -8.98 -4.38
N VAL A 72 12.47 -9.26 -4.75
CA VAL A 72 11.40 -9.42 -3.77
C VAL A 72 11.66 -10.63 -2.88
N VAL A 73 12.05 -11.78 -3.45
CA VAL A 73 12.40 -12.98 -2.66
C VAL A 73 13.56 -12.69 -1.70
N ALA A 74 14.64 -12.09 -2.18
CA ALA A 74 15.79 -11.70 -1.36
C ALA A 74 15.39 -10.75 -0.21
N SER A 75 14.40 -9.87 -0.43
CA SER A 75 13.92 -8.96 0.60
C SER A 75 13.21 -9.69 1.77
N PHE A 76 12.55 -10.82 1.49
CA PHE A 76 11.95 -11.71 2.51
C PHE A 76 13.00 -12.56 3.22
N GLU A 77 14.02 -13.04 2.50
CA GLU A 77 15.13 -13.80 3.09
C GLU A 77 15.97 -12.93 4.03
N PHE A 78 16.20 -11.67 3.64
CA PHE A 78 16.95 -10.70 4.43
C PHE A 78 16.18 -10.19 5.65
N LEU A 79 14.88 -9.90 5.49
CA LEU A 79 13.99 -9.48 6.57
C LEU A 79 12.85 -10.48 6.75
N SER A 80 13.10 -11.48 7.59
CA SER A 80 12.16 -12.56 7.87
C SER A 80 10.80 -12.03 8.29
N SER A 81 9.76 -12.58 7.66
CA SER A 81 8.37 -12.23 7.99
C SER A 81 8.05 -12.56 9.44
N VAL A 82 7.21 -11.72 10.06
CA VAL A 82 6.75 -11.94 11.43
C VAL A 82 5.67 -13.03 11.43
N THR A 83 5.98 -14.19 12.01
CA THR A 83 5.06 -15.34 12.06
C THR A 83 4.13 -15.33 13.27
N ALA A 84 4.48 -14.60 14.34
CA ALA A 84 3.67 -14.48 15.55
C ALA A 84 3.72 -13.02 16.05
N PRO A 85 2.99 -12.10 15.40
CA PRO A 85 3.05 -10.68 15.73
C PRO A 85 2.38 -10.38 17.07
N VAL A 86 3.08 -9.62 17.92
CA VAL A 86 2.58 -9.23 19.26
C VAL A 86 2.37 -7.72 19.41
N THR A 87 3.09 -6.90 18.63
CA THR A 87 2.90 -5.43 18.61
C THR A 87 2.13 -4.98 17.39
N THR A 88 1.49 -3.81 17.46
CA THR A 88 0.77 -3.21 16.33
C THR A 88 1.65 -3.08 15.09
N GLU A 89 2.91 -2.66 15.24
CA GLU A 89 3.86 -2.50 14.14
C GLU A 89 4.17 -3.84 13.48
N GLN A 90 4.35 -4.90 14.29
CA GLN A 90 4.56 -6.25 13.79
C GLN A 90 3.33 -6.78 13.04
N ARG A 91 2.12 -6.47 13.52
CA ARG A 91 0.88 -6.85 12.82
C ARG A 91 0.76 -6.14 11.48
N VAL A 92 1.02 -4.83 11.44
CA VAL A 92 1.03 -4.05 10.19
C VAL A 92 2.04 -4.64 9.21
N LEU A 93 3.27 -4.93 9.65
CA LEU A 93 4.29 -5.55 8.82
C LEU A 93 3.82 -6.91 8.30
N ALA A 94 3.30 -7.80 9.16
CA ALA A 94 2.81 -9.12 8.75
C ALA A 94 1.71 -9.05 7.67
N TRP A 95 0.83 -8.05 7.73
CA TRP A 95 -0.19 -7.85 6.69
C TRP A 95 0.36 -7.25 5.40
N HIS A 96 1.35 -6.35 5.46
CA HIS A 96 2.10 -5.89 4.27
C HIS A 96 2.82 -7.06 3.60
N ASP A 97 3.49 -7.89 4.39
CA ASP A 97 4.21 -9.09 3.96
C ASP A 97 3.28 -10.06 3.25
N TRP A 98 2.15 -10.36 3.89
CA TRP A 98 1.11 -11.23 3.33
C TRP A 98 0.59 -10.70 1.99
N SER A 99 0.28 -9.40 1.89
CA SER A 99 -0.20 -8.80 0.64
C SER A 99 0.85 -8.87 -0.47
N THR A 100 2.11 -8.63 -0.12
CA THR A 100 3.24 -8.66 -1.06
C THR A 100 3.49 -10.09 -1.56
N ALA A 101 3.56 -11.06 -0.65
CA ALA A 101 3.77 -12.47 -0.98
C ALA A 101 2.60 -13.03 -1.80
N ARG A 102 1.36 -12.66 -1.48
CA ARG A 102 0.17 -13.07 -2.22
C ARG A 102 0.16 -12.53 -3.66
N LEU A 103 0.54 -11.26 -3.86
CA LEU A 103 0.64 -10.69 -5.20
C LEU A 103 1.77 -11.33 -6.00
N LEU A 104 2.94 -11.54 -5.38
CA LEU A 104 4.05 -12.24 -6.01
C LEU A 104 3.59 -13.62 -6.49
N ALA A 105 2.98 -14.42 -5.62
CA ALA A 105 2.47 -15.75 -5.96
C ALA A 105 1.44 -15.72 -7.10
N GLY A 106 0.55 -14.73 -7.11
CA GLY A 106 -0.41 -14.54 -8.21
C GLY A 106 0.25 -14.21 -9.56
N LEU A 107 1.38 -13.49 -9.55
CA LEU A 107 2.12 -13.11 -10.76
C LEU A 107 3.08 -14.21 -11.25
N THR A 108 3.62 -15.03 -10.34
CA THR A 108 4.55 -16.13 -10.67
C THR A 108 3.85 -17.48 -10.84
N GLY A 109 2.59 -17.61 -10.41
CA GLY A 109 1.84 -18.87 -10.43
C GLY A 109 2.09 -19.78 -9.22
N ASP A 110 2.70 -19.25 -8.16
CA ASP A 110 2.94 -19.98 -6.91
C ASP A 110 1.70 -20.04 -6.01
N VAL A 111 1.80 -20.83 -4.93
CA VAL A 111 0.73 -20.96 -3.94
C VAL A 111 0.68 -19.71 -3.04
N PRO A 112 -0.49 -19.06 -2.86
CA PRO A 112 -0.62 -17.91 -1.97
C PRO A 112 -0.28 -18.23 -0.51
N ALA A 113 0.35 -17.27 0.17
CA ALA A 113 0.63 -17.37 1.60
C ALA A 113 -0.65 -17.41 2.44
N ALA A 114 -0.62 -18.19 3.54
CA ALA A 114 -1.66 -18.17 4.55
C ALA A 114 -1.75 -16.78 5.21
N THR A 115 -2.95 -16.39 5.63
CA THR A 115 -3.18 -15.13 6.34
C THR A 115 -2.43 -15.13 7.69
N PRO A 116 -1.83 -14.01 8.10
CA PRO A 116 -0.99 -13.97 9.30
C PRO A 116 -1.78 -14.18 10.60
N GLU A 117 -2.96 -13.56 10.71
CA GLU A 117 -3.87 -13.68 11.86
C GLU A 117 -5.27 -13.17 11.46
N ASP A 118 -6.17 -13.00 12.44
CA ASP A 118 -7.46 -12.35 12.23
C ASP A 118 -7.28 -10.84 11.92
N PRO A 119 -7.92 -10.29 10.88
CA PRO A 119 -7.79 -8.86 10.52
C PRO A 119 -8.23 -7.90 11.63
N THR A 120 -9.12 -8.30 12.53
CA THR A 120 -9.53 -7.47 13.67
C THR A 120 -8.40 -7.27 14.68
N ALA A 121 -7.40 -8.15 14.71
CA ALA A 121 -6.25 -8.01 15.60
C ALA A 121 -5.34 -6.83 15.18
N VAL A 122 -5.23 -6.54 13.87
CA VAL A 122 -4.49 -5.36 13.38
C VAL A 122 -5.35 -4.11 13.34
N LEU A 123 -6.63 -4.24 12.97
CA LEU A 123 -7.52 -3.08 12.77
C LEU A 123 -8.14 -2.58 14.08
N GLY A 124 -8.35 -3.47 15.04
CA GLY A 124 -9.15 -3.20 16.23
C GLY A 124 -10.65 -3.04 15.92
N PRO A 125 -11.45 -2.69 16.94
CA PRO A 125 -12.88 -2.44 16.80
C PRO A 125 -13.18 -1.18 15.97
N ALA A 126 -14.18 -1.25 15.09
CA ALA A 126 -14.57 -0.13 14.24
C ALA A 126 -15.32 0.98 15.00
N GLU A 127 -15.93 0.66 16.14
CA GLU A 127 -16.50 1.64 17.07
C GLU A 127 -15.45 2.64 17.57
N ASP A 128 -14.19 2.21 17.72
CA ASP A 128 -13.02 3.04 18.00
C ASP A 128 -12.43 3.63 16.70
N TRP A 129 -13.30 4.19 15.85
CA TRP A 129 -13.00 4.59 14.47
C TRP A 129 -11.75 5.45 14.32
N GLN A 130 -11.35 6.24 15.33
CA GLN A 130 -10.13 7.04 15.28
C GLN A 130 -8.87 6.16 15.24
N ARG A 131 -8.77 5.15 16.12
CA ARG A 131 -7.64 4.22 16.17
C ARG A 131 -7.69 3.28 14.97
N TRP A 132 -8.88 2.78 14.66
CA TRP A 132 -9.13 1.95 13.49
C TRP A 132 -8.68 2.64 12.19
N SER A 133 -9.00 3.92 12.01
CA SER A 133 -8.57 4.69 10.82
C SER A 133 -7.05 4.81 10.72
N VAL A 134 -6.33 4.89 11.85
CA VAL A 134 -4.87 4.90 11.82
C VAL A 134 -4.34 3.54 11.31
N ALA A 135 -4.88 2.43 11.82
CA ALA A 135 -4.51 1.10 11.35
C ALA A 135 -4.81 0.89 9.86
N VAL A 136 -6.01 1.31 9.40
CA VAL A 136 -6.38 1.24 7.97
C VAL A 136 -5.43 2.08 7.10
N ALA A 137 -5.07 3.28 7.56
CA ALA A 137 -4.11 4.12 6.84
C ALA A 137 -2.72 3.47 6.78
N GLN A 138 -2.28 2.76 7.82
CA GLN A 138 -1.01 2.04 7.81
C GLN A 138 -0.99 0.88 6.82
N LEU A 139 -2.15 0.33 6.46
CA LEU A 139 -2.34 -0.77 5.52
C LEU A 139 -2.71 -0.28 4.10
N SER A 140 -2.38 0.96 3.70
CA SER A 140 -2.84 1.53 2.42
C SER A 140 -2.37 0.76 1.18
N SER A 141 -1.22 0.07 1.22
CA SER A 141 -0.72 -0.73 0.09
C SER A 141 -1.63 -1.93 -0.24
N LEU A 142 -2.41 -2.42 0.74
CA LEU A 142 -3.39 -3.49 0.51
C LEU A 142 -4.56 -3.00 -0.35
N ALA A 143 -4.77 -1.68 -0.45
CA ALA A 143 -5.81 -1.09 -1.28
C ALA A 143 -5.35 -0.85 -2.72
N HIS A 144 -4.94 -1.90 -3.42
CA HIS A 144 -4.56 -1.86 -4.83
C HIS A 144 -5.73 -2.24 -5.76
N PRO A 145 -5.65 -1.96 -7.07
CA PRO A 145 -6.66 -2.40 -8.04
C PRO A 145 -6.83 -3.92 -8.00
N GLY A 146 -8.08 -4.40 -7.96
CA GLY A 146 -8.41 -5.82 -7.82
C GLY A 146 -8.12 -6.43 -6.44
N ALA A 147 -7.80 -5.61 -5.42
CA ALA A 147 -7.54 -6.11 -4.07
C ALA A 147 -8.74 -6.87 -3.49
N THR A 148 -8.47 -8.03 -2.93
CA THR A 148 -9.44 -8.87 -2.21
C THR A 148 -8.78 -9.50 -1.00
N GLY A 149 -9.58 -9.93 -0.02
CA GLY A 149 -9.11 -10.65 1.16
C GLY A 149 -9.62 -10.05 2.47
N PRO A 150 -9.27 -10.69 3.59
CA PRO A 150 -9.95 -10.47 4.87
C PRO A 150 -9.87 -9.02 5.38
N VAL A 151 -8.73 -8.33 5.21
CA VAL A 151 -8.62 -6.91 5.58
C VAL A 151 -9.52 -6.03 4.71
N VAL A 152 -9.56 -6.30 3.40
CA VAL A 152 -10.43 -5.57 2.47
C VAL A 152 -11.90 -5.79 2.86
N ASP A 153 -12.28 -7.02 3.18
CA ASP A 153 -13.64 -7.37 3.57
C ASP A 153 -14.07 -6.66 4.86
N VAL A 154 -13.20 -6.62 5.89
CA VAL A 154 -13.48 -5.90 7.14
C VAL A 154 -13.57 -4.40 6.93
N VAL A 155 -12.72 -3.81 6.09
CA VAL A 155 -12.79 -2.38 5.76
C VAL A 155 -14.05 -2.05 4.96
N ALA A 156 -14.42 -2.90 3.99
CA ALA A 156 -15.62 -2.75 3.18
C ALA A 156 -16.91 -2.84 4.00
N ALA A 157 -16.90 -3.59 5.10
CA ALA A 157 -18.02 -3.67 6.05
C ALA A 157 -18.21 -2.39 6.89
N GLN A 158 -17.24 -1.46 6.89
CA GLN A 158 -17.22 -0.29 7.79
C GLN A 158 -17.06 1.06 7.04
N PRO A 159 -17.87 1.36 6.00
CA PRO A 159 -17.70 2.56 5.18
C PRO A 159 -17.86 3.86 5.98
N LEU A 160 -18.73 3.88 7.00
CA LEU A 160 -18.93 5.07 7.84
C LEU A 160 -17.71 5.39 8.71
N ALA A 161 -17.05 4.38 9.29
CA ALA A 161 -15.83 4.57 10.07
C ALA A 161 -14.70 5.13 9.20
N LEU A 162 -14.53 4.58 8.00
CA LEU A 162 -13.56 5.05 7.01
C LEU A 162 -13.80 6.51 6.60
N CYS A 163 -15.05 6.87 6.28
CA CYS A 163 -15.40 8.24 5.91
C CYS A 163 -15.14 9.23 7.05
N ARG A 164 -15.44 8.85 8.31
CA ARG A 164 -15.11 9.68 9.49
C ARG A 164 -13.60 9.90 9.61
N GLY A 165 -12.80 8.87 9.40
CA GLY A 165 -11.34 8.95 9.39
C GLY A 165 -10.81 9.93 8.34
N VAL A 166 -11.31 9.83 7.11
CA VAL A 166 -10.89 10.72 6.02
C VAL A 166 -11.29 12.16 6.27
N VAL A 167 -12.55 12.42 6.61
CA VAL A 167 -13.02 13.79 6.90
C VAL A 167 -12.23 14.40 8.07
N ARG A 168 -11.97 13.62 9.13
CA ARG A 168 -11.16 14.10 10.26
C ARG A 168 -9.74 14.47 9.85
N THR A 169 -9.07 13.63 9.06
CA THR A 169 -7.68 13.87 8.64
C THR A 169 -7.57 15.08 7.72
N VAL A 170 -8.51 15.25 6.80
CA VAL A 170 -8.63 16.45 5.95
C VAL A 170 -8.83 17.72 6.81
N LEU A 171 -9.78 17.70 7.75
CA LEU A 171 -10.04 18.85 8.64
C LEU A 171 -8.83 19.20 9.51
N ARG A 172 -8.04 18.19 9.92
CA ARG A 172 -6.79 18.38 10.67
C ARG A 172 -5.58 18.74 9.80
N ARG A 173 -5.75 18.82 8.48
CA ARG A 173 -4.68 19.03 7.49
C ARG A 173 -3.58 17.95 7.53
N ASP A 174 -3.92 16.76 8.01
CA ASP A 174 -3.05 15.59 7.92
C ASP A 174 -3.23 14.93 6.55
N PHE A 175 -2.69 15.57 5.52
CA PHE A 175 -2.85 15.10 4.13
C PHE A 175 -2.07 13.82 3.85
N ALA A 176 -1.07 13.48 4.66
CA ALA A 176 -0.38 12.21 4.57
C ALA A 176 -1.35 11.06 4.90
N THR A 177 -2.00 11.09 6.06
CA THR A 177 -2.99 10.08 6.43
C THR A 177 -4.24 10.15 5.54
N ALA A 178 -4.66 11.37 5.15
CA ALA A 178 -5.82 11.54 4.27
C ALA A 178 -5.63 10.87 2.91
N SER A 179 -4.44 10.95 2.30
CA SER A 179 -4.15 10.29 1.02
C SER A 179 -4.31 8.77 1.08
N ARG A 180 -3.76 8.15 2.14
CA ARG A 180 -3.85 6.70 2.41
C ARG A 180 -5.28 6.22 2.62
N LEU A 181 -6.06 6.97 3.38
CA LEU A 181 -7.47 6.63 3.62
C LEU A 181 -8.35 6.90 2.40
N THR A 182 -8.02 7.91 1.60
CA THR A 182 -8.73 8.20 0.34
C THR A 182 -8.53 7.06 -0.67
N ARG A 183 -7.32 6.48 -0.73
CA ARG A 183 -7.06 5.27 -1.52
C ARG A 183 -8.01 4.12 -1.17
N TRP A 184 -8.23 3.86 0.12
CA TRP A 184 -9.24 2.89 0.58
C TRP A 184 -10.67 3.26 0.17
N LEU A 185 -11.06 4.53 0.30
CA LEU A 185 -12.39 4.96 -0.17
C LEU A 185 -12.57 4.73 -1.67
N CYS A 186 -11.56 5.04 -2.48
CA CYS A 186 -11.58 4.82 -3.92
C CYS A 186 -11.68 3.33 -4.26
N LEU A 187 -11.03 2.44 -3.50
CA LEU A 187 -11.20 0.99 -3.64
C LEU A 187 -12.65 0.56 -3.38
N LEU A 188 -13.23 1.01 -2.26
CA LEU A 188 -14.61 0.67 -1.91
C LEU A 188 -15.61 1.21 -2.95
N HIS A 189 -15.34 2.40 -3.49
CA HIS A 189 -16.13 2.98 -4.57
C HIS A 189 -16.07 2.15 -5.85
N ALA A 190 -14.89 1.73 -6.28
CA ALA A 190 -14.71 0.85 -7.43
C ALA A 190 -15.40 -0.51 -7.23
N ALA A 191 -15.51 -0.97 -5.98
CA ALA A 191 -16.26 -2.18 -5.61
C ALA A 191 -17.80 -1.95 -5.50
N GLY A 192 -18.30 -0.75 -5.78
CA GLY A 192 -19.73 -0.43 -5.73
C GLY A 192 -20.31 -0.22 -4.31
N VAL A 193 -19.46 -0.09 -3.29
CA VAL A 193 -19.91 0.22 -1.93
C VAL A 193 -20.48 1.63 -1.89
N ARG A 194 -21.67 1.79 -1.30
CA ARG A 194 -22.28 3.11 -1.12
C ARG A 194 -21.53 3.89 -0.04
N LEU A 195 -21.02 5.06 -0.41
CA LEU A 195 -20.26 5.92 0.48
C LEU A 195 -21.05 7.21 0.78
N PRO A 196 -21.00 7.72 2.03
CA PRO A 196 -21.59 9.02 2.39
C PRO A 196 -20.78 10.23 1.90
N VAL A 197 -19.60 10.00 1.30
CA VAL A 197 -18.74 11.03 0.70
C VAL A 197 -18.42 10.64 -0.73
N ASP A 198 -18.32 11.63 -1.62
CA ASP A 198 -17.90 11.43 -3.01
C ASP A 198 -16.36 11.32 -3.08
N PRO A 199 -15.79 10.14 -3.43
CA PRO A 199 -14.34 9.95 -3.47
C PRO A 199 -13.65 10.76 -4.57
N VAL A 200 -14.33 11.04 -5.68
CA VAL A 200 -13.77 11.82 -6.80
C VAL A 200 -13.59 13.27 -6.37
N LEU A 201 -14.60 13.87 -5.75
CA LEU A 201 -14.52 15.24 -5.23
C LEU A 201 -13.50 15.36 -4.10
N LEU A 202 -13.46 14.36 -3.21
CA LEU A 202 -12.51 14.30 -2.11
C LEU A 202 -11.05 14.19 -2.60
N LEU A 203 -10.81 13.34 -3.61
CA LEU A 203 -9.50 13.21 -4.24
C LEU A 203 -9.03 14.55 -4.82
N GLY A 204 -9.91 15.23 -5.57
CA GLY A 204 -9.63 16.57 -6.11
C GLY A 204 -9.37 17.63 -5.04
N HIS A 205 -9.96 17.47 -3.84
CA HIS A 205 -9.66 18.34 -2.70
C HIS A 205 -8.29 18.07 -2.08
N ILE A 206 -7.88 16.80 -1.94
CA ILE A 206 -6.64 16.43 -1.23
C ILE A 206 -5.40 16.62 -2.10
N GLU A 207 -5.49 16.31 -3.39
CA GLU A 207 -4.35 16.29 -4.30
C GLU A 207 -3.46 17.54 -4.27
N PRO A 208 -4.00 18.77 -4.42
CA PRO A 208 -3.16 19.97 -4.42
C PRO A 208 -2.49 20.28 -3.06
N ARG A 209 -2.77 19.50 -2.00
CA ARG A 209 -2.34 19.75 -0.62
C ARG A 209 -1.36 18.70 -0.08
N VAL A 210 -1.13 17.60 -0.79
CA VAL A 210 -0.35 16.45 -0.28
C VAL A 210 1.18 16.70 -0.27
N GLY A 211 1.64 17.64 -1.10
CA GLY A 211 3.05 17.95 -1.34
C GLY A 211 3.68 17.04 -2.42
N ALA A 212 5.01 17.03 -2.48
CA ALA A 212 5.78 16.32 -3.52
C ALA A 212 6.43 15.01 -3.03
N GLU A 213 6.08 14.53 -1.84
CA GLU A 213 6.67 13.30 -1.30
C GLU A 213 6.19 12.08 -2.11
N PRO A 214 7.10 11.24 -2.64
CA PRO A 214 6.74 10.19 -3.61
C PRO A 214 5.73 9.16 -3.11
N ARG A 215 5.80 8.72 -1.84
CA ARG A 215 4.86 7.71 -1.31
C ARG A 215 3.44 8.26 -1.23
N ARG A 216 3.28 9.51 -0.79
CA ARG A 216 1.98 10.21 -0.81
C ARG A 216 1.45 10.38 -2.23
N LEU A 217 2.30 10.74 -3.17
CA LEU A 217 1.92 10.87 -4.58
C LEU A 217 1.51 9.51 -5.18
N LEU A 218 2.16 8.42 -4.76
CA LEU A 218 1.80 7.06 -5.14
C LEU A 218 0.41 6.68 -4.61
N ASP A 219 0.10 6.95 -3.33
CA ASP A 219 -1.23 6.70 -2.78
C ASP A 219 -2.33 7.43 -3.58
N LEU A 220 -2.10 8.69 -3.98
CA LEU A 220 -3.05 9.45 -4.81
C LEU A 220 -3.13 8.94 -6.25
N ALA A 221 -2.02 8.47 -6.82
CA ALA A 221 -2.03 7.90 -8.17
C ALA A 221 -2.86 6.60 -8.20
N VAL A 222 -2.73 5.75 -7.19
CA VAL A 222 -3.57 4.55 -7.05
C VAL A 222 -5.03 4.93 -6.82
N ALA A 223 -5.31 5.88 -5.93
CA ALA A 223 -6.66 6.38 -5.70
C ALA A 223 -7.33 6.87 -7.00
N ARG A 224 -6.58 7.63 -7.82
CA ARG A 224 -7.07 8.09 -9.15
C ARG A 224 -7.36 6.93 -10.08
N HIS A 225 -6.47 5.95 -10.15
CA HIS A 225 -6.68 4.79 -11.00
C HIS A 225 -7.94 4.01 -10.59
N LEU A 226 -8.14 3.81 -9.29
CA LEU A 226 -9.32 3.11 -8.75
C LEU A 226 -10.64 3.79 -9.13
N VAL A 227 -10.73 5.12 -9.06
CA VAL A 227 -11.97 5.83 -9.47
C VAL A 227 -12.12 5.94 -10.98
N GLY A 228 -11.05 5.84 -11.76
CA GLY A 228 -11.09 5.81 -13.22
C GLY A 228 -11.44 4.42 -13.79
N ALA A 229 -11.25 3.37 -12.99
CA ALA A 229 -11.60 1.99 -13.33
C ALA A 229 -13.04 1.60 -12.92
N ALA A 230 -13.73 2.48 -12.20
CA ALA A 230 -15.09 2.28 -11.68
C ALA A 230 -16.18 2.61 -12.72
#